data_AF-A0A0K1EJK8-F1
#
_entry.id   AF-A0A0K1EJK8-F1
#
_cell.length_a   1.000
_cell.length_b   1.000
_cell.length_c   1.000
_cell.angle_alpha   90.00
_cell.angle_beta   90.00
_cell.angle_gamma   90.00
#
_symmetry.space_group_name_H-M   'P 1'
#
loop_
_entity.id
_entity.type
_entity.pdbx_description
1 polymer ?
#
loop_
_entity_poly.entity_id
_entity_poly.type
_entity_poly.pdbx_seq_one_letter_code
_entity_poly.pdbx_strand_id
1 'polypeptide(L)'
;MPESSPSDVATRLSLSEWKLAAGSLLEPRGEPVTGPAIPFVQPCDASMAPLPRAGMSAMAVLSVVALLLGPVGSVAAMVLGWAARKEIDDAPVVRGGHGLATAGLLLGALLTTGWGAALALGAWDLTYAHGKLPAAVESEATEPVATTKVMPESEAASSTPGGSVPQKTTLQRIGDLTVVDVGVDVRTLGEELAKQRAAASELGEKVVVMTTRDPCEPCRGVEQSLTDALMQTALRGVRLVRVDIDVFQEDLDELKIPWNRYPGFFLPALDLTPRDGIDGGEWDDDIPRNIAPVLGAFVRGQFTTRREPWKARPGSGVHL
;
A
#
# COMPACT_ATOMS: atom_id res chain seq x y z
N MET A 1 -23.42 -40.10 45.60
CA MET A 1 -23.19 -39.03 46.60
C MET A 1 -22.82 -37.77 45.84
N PRO A 2 -23.30 -36.60 46.30
CA PRO A 2 -23.76 -35.52 45.43
C PRO A 2 -22.74 -34.40 45.18
N GLU A 3 -23.05 -33.63 44.13
CA GLU A 3 -22.91 -32.18 43.93
C GLU A 3 -21.84 -31.39 44.72
N SER A 4 -21.05 -30.61 43.99
CA SER A 4 -20.87 -29.18 44.29
C SER A 4 -20.23 -28.43 43.12
N SER A 5 -21.09 -27.67 42.45
CA SER A 5 -20.75 -26.54 41.57
C SER A 5 -20.43 -25.31 42.43
N PRO A 6 -19.50 -24.42 42.01
CA PRO A 6 -19.53 -23.01 42.37
C PRO A 6 -19.64 -22.18 41.07
N SER A 7 -20.81 -21.62 40.74
CA SER A 7 -21.30 -20.31 41.19
C SER A 7 -20.38 -19.14 40.81
N ASP A 8 -20.77 -18.48 39.71
CA ASP A 8 -21.08 -17.05 39.62
C ASP A 8 -20.21 -16.07 40.43
N VAL A 9 -19.30 -15.40 39.72
CA VAL A 9 -18.83 -14.06 40.10
C VAL A 9 -19.21 -13.09 38.98
N ALA A 10 -20.44 -12.60 39.09
CA ALA A 10 -20.97 -11.50 38.30
C ALA A 10 -20.25 -10.20 38.68
N THR A 11 -19.43 -9.68 37.77
CA THR A 11 -18.80 -8.37 37.91
C THR A 11 -19.77 -7.29 37.42
N ARG A 12 -20.49 -6.67 38.36
CA ARG A 12 -21.22 -5.41 38.14
C ARG A 12 -20.21 -4.28 37.98
N LEU A 13 -20.04 -3.77 36.76
CA LEU A 13 -19.39 -2.47 36.54
C LEU A 13 -20.44 -1.38 36.37
N SER A 14 -20.18 -0.31 37.13
CA SER A 14 -21.00 0.86 37.40
C SER A 14 -21.20 1.73 36.15
N LEU A 15 -22.45 2.09 35.86
CA LEU A 15 -22.90 2.85 34.69
C LEU A 15 -23.28 4.30 35.08
N SER A 16 -22.41 5.03 35.78
CA SER A 16 -22.79 6.32 36.41
C SER A 16 -21.84 7.51 36.26
N GLU A 17 -20.99 7.60 35.24
CA GLU A 17 -20.05 8.76 35.11
C GLU A 17 -19.85 9.34 33.68
N TRP A 18 -20.87 9.38 32.82
CA TRP A 18 -20.78 10.06 31.51
C TRP A 18 -21.84 11.13 31.24
N LYS A 19 -22.39 11.75 32.29
CA LYS A 19 -23.11 13.03 32.19
C LYS A 19 -22.22 14.11 32.77
N LEU A 20 -21.52 14.87 31.92
CA LEU A 20 -21.12 16.28 32.10
C LEU A 20 -20.07 16.68 31.04
N ALA A 21 -20.50 16.84 29.78
CA ALA A 21 -19.75 17.62 28.78
C ALA A 21 -20.70 18.05 27.64
N ALA A 22 -21.81 18.68 28.02
CA ALA A 22 -22.67 19.41 27.10
C ALA A 22 -22.82 20.83 27.65
N GLY A 23 -22.19 21.81 27.00
CA GLY A 23 -22.38 23.22 27.33
C GLY A 23 -21.18 24.08 26.99
N SER A 24 -21.16 24.65 25.79
CA SER A 24 -20.95 26.09 25.63
C SER A 24 -21.26 26.51 24.20
N LEU A 25 -22.50 26.99 24.04
CA LEU A 25 -22.89 27.96 23.03
C LEU A 25 -21.94 29.16 23.09
N LEU A 26 -21.35 29.54 21.96
CA LEU A 26 -20.79 30.87 21.77
C LEU A 26 -21.49 31.54 20.59
N GLU A 27 -22.09 32.67 20.92
CA GLU A 27 -22.84 33.62 20.11
C GLU A 27 -22.14 34.07 18.82
N PRO A 28 -22.89 34.30 17.73
CA PRO A 28 -22.44 35.15 16.63
C PRO A 28 -22.62 36.63 17.00
N ARG A 29 -21.51 37.35 17.21
CA ARG A 29 -21.50 38.82 17.28
C ARG A 29 -21.76 39.39 15.89
N GLY A 30 -22.87 40.11 15.74
CA GLY A 30 -23.13 40.97 14.59
C GLY A 30 -22.33 42.26 14.68
N GLU A 31 -21.65 42.63 13.59
CA GLU A 31 -21.07 43.96 13.41
C GLU A 31 -21.99 44.86 12.55
N PRO A 32 -22.05 46.16 12.87
CA PRO A 32 -22.95 47.11 12.23
C PRO A 32 -22.45 47.59 10.86
N VAL A 33 -23.42 47.67 9.95
CA VAL A 33 -23.35 48.30 8.63
C VAL A 33 -22.97 49.78 8.76
N THR A 34 -21.89 50.20 8.09
CA THR A 34 -21.59 51.61 7.83
C THR A 34 -21.30 51.80 6.33
N GLY A 35 -22.21 52.46 5.62
CA GLY A 35 -21.88 53.18 4.38
C GLY A 35 -22.09 54.69 4.62
N PRO A 36 -22.03 55.56 3.60
CA PRO A 36 -21.37 55.48 2.29
C PRO A 36 -20.36 56.65 2.09
N ALA A 37 -19.49 56.57 1.09
CA ALA A 37 -18.82 57.76 0.54
C ALA A 37 -18.72 57.64 -0.98
N ILE A 38 -19.52 58.43 -1.68
CA ILE A 38 -19.49 58.56 -3.15
C ILE A 38 -18.30 59.47 -3.49
N PRO A 39 -17.27 59.00 -4.22
CA PRO A 39 -16.21 59.87 -4.70
C PRO A 39 -16.67 60.73 -5.88
N PHE A 40 -16.24 61.98 -5.82
CA PHE A 40 -16.43 63.07 -6.76
C PHE A 40 -15.96 62.68 -8.18
N VAL A 41 -16.80 62.93 -9.19
CA VAL A 41 -16.45 62.74 -10.62
C VAL A 41 -15.58 63.91 -11.06
N GLN A 42 -14.32 63.64 -11.40
CA GLN A 42 -13.40 64.60 -12.00
C GLN A 42 -13.47 64.48 -13.53
N PRO A 43 -13.74 65.55 -14.30
CA PRO A 43 -13.65 65.52 -15.76
C PRO A 43 -12.17 65.42 -16.16
N CYS A 44 -11.75 64.29 -16.72
CA CYS A 44 -10.41 64.13 -17.27
C CYS A 44 -10.38 64.57 -18.74
N ASP A 45 -9.62 65.63 -18.99
CA ASP A 45 -9.17 66.04 -20.32
C ASP A 45 -8.38 64.91 -21.01
N ALA A 46 -8.71 64.71 -22.28
CA ALA A 46 -8.12 63.72 -23.15
C ALA A 46 -6.67 64.11 -23.51
N SER A 47 -5.70 63.36 -23.00
CA SER A 47 -4.35 63.29 -23.55
C SER A 47 -4.18 61.94 -24.24
N MET A 48 -4.19 61.92 -25.57
CA MET A 48 -3.90 60.74 -26.38
C MET A 48 -2.41 60.39 -26.25
N ALA A 49 -2.09 59.62 -25.21
CA ALA A 49 -0.80 58.96 -25.10
C ALA A 49 -0.68 57.89 -26.21
N PRO A 50 0.49 57.75 -26.86
CA PRO A 50 0.70 56.74 -27.89
C PRO A 50 0.44 55.33 -27.33
N LEU A 51 -0.40 54.56 -28.04
CA LEU A 51 -0.78 53.20 -27.65
C LEU A 51 0.49 52.35 -27.42
N PRO A 52 0.66 51.79 -26.21
CA PRO A 52 1.82 50.95 -25.91
C PRO A 52 1.82 49.75 -26.85
N ARG A 53 2.91 49.58 -27.61
CA ARG A 53 3.12 48.37 -28.41
C ARG A 53 3.10 47.17 -27.46
N ALA A 54 2.23 46.21 -27.72
CA ALA A 54 2.11 44.99 -26.94
C ALA A 54 3.44 44.22 -26.99
N GLY A 55 4.25 44.38 -25.95
CA GLY A 55 5.48 43.60 -25.78
C GLY A 55 5.10 42.14 -25.54
N MET A 56 5.66 41.24 -26.33
CA MET A 56 5.54 39.80 -26.07
C MET A 56 6.23 39.47 -24.75
N SER A 57 5.56 38.69 -23.89
CA SER A 57 6.14 38.26 -22.61
C SER A 57 7.39 37.41 -22.84
N ALA A 58 8.52 37.79 -22.23
CA ALA A 58 9.76 37.03 -22.30
C ALA A 58 9.57 35.56 -21.82
N MET A 59 8.69 35.35 -20.85
CA MET A 59 8.36 34.02 -20.31
C MET A 59 7.68 33.11 -21.34
N ALA A 60 6.88 33.69 -22.25
CA ALA A 60 6.24 32.96 -23.34
C ALA A 60 7.25 32.48 -24.39
N VAL A 61 8.35 33.22 -24.59
CA VAL A 61 9.44 32.79 -25.49
C VAL A 61 10.30 31.71 -24.82
N LEU A 62 10.59 31.88 -23.52
CA LEU A 62 11.36 30.90 -22.73
C LEU A 62 10.66 29.54 -22.61
N SER A 63 9.32 29.48 -22.55
CA SER A 63 8.59 28.21 -22.47
C SER A 63 8.73 27.37 -23.73
N VAL A 64 8.84 27.98 -24.91
CA VAL A 64 9.06 27.28 -26.18
C VAL A 64 10.49 26.76 -26.28
N VAL A 65 11.47 27.56 -25.83
CA VAL A 65 12.89 27.14 -25.83
C VAL A 65 13.13 25.99 -24.85
N ALA A 66 12.44 25.98 -23.71
CA ALA A 66 12.56 24.92 -22.71
C ALA A 66 12.20 23.52 -23.26
N LEU A 67 11.33 23.43 -24.27
CA LEU A 67 10.93 22.16 -24.89
C LEU A 67 12.10 21.42 -25.57
N LEU A 68 13.20 22.12 -25.89
CA LEU A 68 14.39 21.53 -26.52
C LEU A 68 15.28 20.77 -25.51
N LEU A 69 15.01 20.86 -24.21
CA LEU A 69 15.82 20.24 -23.15
C LEU A 69 15.32 18.83 -22.75
N GLY A 70 14.57 18.16 -23.62
CA GLY A 70 14.09 16.79 -23.39
C GLY A 70 13.06 16.69 -22.25
N PRO A 71 13.00 15.58 -21.49
CA PRO A 71 11.95 15.34 -20.49
C PRO A 71 11.99 16.33 -19.31
N VAL A 72 13.17 16.85 -18.95
CA VAL A 72 13.29 17.91 -17.94
C VAL A 72 12.71 19.23 -18.49
N GLY A 73 12.91 19.46 -19.79
CA GLY A 73 12.36 20.61 -20.51
C GLY A 73 10.83 20.64 -20.55
N SER A 74 10.15 19.50 -20.63
CA SER A 74 8.68 19.45 -20.69
C SER A 74 8.04 19.84 -19.35
N VAL A 75 8.62 19.41 -18.23
CA VAL A 75 8.19 19.83 -16.88
C VAL A 75 8.41 21.32 -16.68
N ALA A 76 9.59 21.82 -17.07
CA ALA A 76 9.90 23.25 -17.01
C ALA A 76 8.92 24.09 -17.85
N ALA A 77 8.55 23.62 -19.04
CA ALA A 77 7.57 24.28 -19.90
C ALA A 77 6.17 24.34 -19.27
N MET A 78 5.72 23.29 -18.55
CA MET A 78 4.45 23.32 -17.82
C MET A 78 4.45 24.33 -16.68
N VAL A 79 5.52 24.37 -15.87
CA VAL A 79 5.64 25.30 -14.75
C VAL A 79 5.71 26.75 -15.24
N LEU A 80 6.50 27.02 -16.28
CA LEU A 80 6.61 28.35 -16.89
C LEU A 80 5.30 28.78 -17.56
N GLY A 81 4.59 27.86 -18.23
CA GLY A 81 3.27 28.13 -18.81
C GLY A 81 2.21 28.46 -17.76
N TRP A 82 2.22 27.74 -16.62
CA TRP A 82 1.33 28.03 -15.49
C TRP A 82 1.64 29.37 -14.83
N ALA A 83 2.93 29.67 -14.59
CA ALA A 83 3.36 30.94 -14.03
C ALA A 83 2.98 32.13 -14.93
N ALA A 84 3.18 31.99 -16.24
CA ALA A 84 2.78 33.01 -17.21
C ALA A 84 1.25 33.25 -17.23
N ARG A 85 0.45 32.19 -17.05
CA ARG A 85 -1.01 32.31 -16.95
C ARG A 85 -1.42 33.08 -15.71
N LYS A 86 -0.81 32.76 -14.56
CA LYS A 86 -1.07 33.46 -13.30
C LYS A 86 -0.72 34.96 -13.40
N GLU A 87 0.40 35.30 -14.03
CA GLU A 87 0.81 36.70 -14.22
C GLU A 87 -0.14 37.48 -15.16
N ILE A 88 -0.75 36.81 -16.14
CA ILE A 88 -1.77 37.41 -17.03
C ILE A 88 -3.08 37.64 -16.26
N ASP A 89 -3.49 36.68 -15.43
CA ASP A 89 -4.74 36.76 -14.67
C ASP A 89 -4.66 37.81 -13.54
N ASP A 90 -3.48 38.00 -12.94
CA ASP A 90 -3.23 38.99 -11.90
C ASP A 90 -3.03 40.43 -12.44
N ALA A 91 -2.94 40.61 -13.77
CA ALA A 91 -2.71 41.92 -14.37
C ALA A 91 -4.00 42.77 -14.44
N PRO A 92 -3.98 44.03 -13.98
CA PRO A 92 -5.17 44.91 -13.94
C PRO A 92 -5.61 45.41 -15.33
N VAL A 93 -4.86 45.11 -16.39
CA VAL A 93 -5.16 45.53 -17.77
C VAL A 93 -5.05 44.30 -18.66
N VAL A 94 -6.05 44.10 -19.53
CA VAL A 94 -6.13 42.98 -20.46
C VAL A 94 -4.89 42.96 -21.37
N ARG A 95 -3.95 42.05 -21.11
CA ARG A 95 -2.79 41.79 -21.97
C ARG A 95 -3.10 40.66 -22.95
N GLY A 96 -2.77 40.87 -24.22
CA GLY A 96 -2.79 39.79 -25.22
C GLY A 96 -1.70 38.77 -24.91
N GLY A 97 -2.06 37.49 -24.78
CA GLY A 97 -1.09 36.44 -24.44
C GLY A 97 -1.70 35.10 -24.02
N HIS A 98 -3.00 35.07 -23.72
CA HIS A 98 -3.69 33.88 -23.22
C HIS A 98 -3.56 32.67 -24.18
N GLY A 99 -3.64 32.91 -25.49
CA GLY A 99 -3.50 31.85 -26.51
C GLY A 99 -2.14 31.15 -26.49
N LEU A 100 -1.06 31.92 -26.30
CA LEU A 100 0.31 31.39 -26.31
C LEU A 100 0.63 30.65 -25.00
N ALA A 101 0.12 31.15 -23.86
CA ALA A 101 0.20 30.43 -22.58
C ALA A 101 -0.54 29.09 -22.61
N THR A 102 -1.71 29.05 -23.25
CA THR A 102 -2.51 27.81 -23.37
C THR A 102 -1.82 26.80 -24.30
N ALA A 103 -1.26 27.28 -25.41
CA ALA A 103 -0.49 26.43 -26.32
C ALA A 103 0.73 25.81 -25.64
N GLY A 104 1.49 26.57 -24.83
CA GLY A 104 2.64 26.04 -24.08
C GLY A 104 2.25 24.96 -23.07
N LEU A 105 1.13 25.15 -22.36
CA LEU A 105 0.63 24.17 -21.38
C LEU A 105 0.17 22.87 -22.04
N LEU A 106 -0.60 22.96 -23.12
CA LEU A 106 -1.05 21.78 -23.87
C LEU A 106 0.12 21.02 -24.50
N LEU A 107 1.07 21.74 -25.09
CA LEU A 107 2.24 21.12 -25.71
C LEU A 107 3.15 20.45 -24.67
N GLY A 108 3.36 21.08 -23.50
CA GLY A 108 4.09 20.49 -22.39
C GLY A 108 3.43 19.22 -21.83
N ALA A 109 2.10 19.22 -21.70
CA ALA A 109 1.35 18.05 -21.25
C ALA A 109 1.48 16.87 -22.25
N LEU A 110 1.31 17.13 -23.55
CA LEU A 110 1.45 16.11 -24.60
C LEU A 110 2.86 15.51 -24.64
N LEU A 111 3.90 16.35 -24.56
CA LEU A 111 5.29 15.89 -24.55
C LEU A 111 5.63 15.08 -23.30
N THR A 112 5.12 15.47 -22.13
CA THR A 112 5.36 14.73 -20.88
C THR A 112 4.72 13.34 -20.94
N THR A 113 3.49 13.23 -21.43
CA THR A 113 2.81 11.94 -21.64
C THR A 113 3.55 11.08 -22.68
N GLY A 114 4.01 11.68 -23.78
CA GLY A 114 4.78 10.99 -24.81
C GLY A 114 6.10 10.40 -24.29
N TRP A 115 6.86 11.19 -23.51
CA TRP A 115 8.08 10.69 -22.87
C TRP A 115 7.81 9.61 -21.82
N GLY A 116 6.75 9.77 -21.01
CA GLY A 116 6.33 8.75 -20.05
C GLY A 116 6.02 7.41 -20.73
N ALA A 117 5.28 7.43 -21.84
CA ALA A 117 4.99 6.24 -22.62
C ALA A 117 6.26 5.61 -23.23
N ALA A 118 7.18 6.42 -23.77
CA ALA A 118 8.44 5.94 -24.32
C ALA A 118 9.33 5.26 -23.27
N LEU A 119 9.42 5.83 -22.05
CA LEU A 119 10.17 5.24 -20.94
C LEU A 119 9.52 3.94 -20.45
N ALA A 120 8.19 3.89 -20.35
CA ALA A 120 7.47 2.68 -19.97
C ALA A 120 7.70 1.54 -20.97
N LEU A 121 7.63 1.84 -22.28
CA LEU A 121 7.92 0.85 -23.33
C LEU A 121 9.39 0.39 -23.30
N GLY A 122 10.34 1.31 -23.10
CA GLY A 122 11.75 0.96 -22.97
C GLY A 122 12.05 0.07 -21.75
N ALA A 123 11.42 0.36 -20.62
CA ALA A 123 11.53 -0.48 -19.41
C ALA A 123 10.91 -1.87 -19.64
N TRP A 124 9.78 -1.93 -20.33
CA TRP A 124 9.13 -3.19 -20.70
C TRP A 124 10.00 -4.05 -21.62
N ASP A 125 10.62 -3.47 -22.65
CA ASP A 125 11.51 -4.20 -23.55
C ASP A 125 12.78 -4.72 -22.84
N LEU A 126 13.33 -3.95 -21.90
CA LEU A 126 14.48 -4.36 -21.09
C LEU A 126 14.16 -5.56 -20.18
N THR A 127 13.01 -5.54 -19.50
CA THR A 127 12.59 -6.66 -18.64
C THR A 127 12.23 -7.90 -19.46
N TYR A 128 11.59 -7.74 -20.62
CA TYR A 128 11.29 -8.86 -21.53
C TYR A 128 12.55 -9.46 -22.17
N ALA A 129 13.53 -8.63 -22.54
CA ALA A 129 14.77 -9.10 -23.14
C ALA A 129 15.63 -9.90 -22.13
N HIS A 130 15.57 -9.58 -20.84
CA HIS A 130 16.25 -10.33 -19.78
C HIS A 130 15.47 -11.56 -19.28
N GLY A 131 14.17 -11.67 -19.60
CA GLY A 131 13.35 -12.85 -19.30
C GLY A 131 13.61 -14.08 -20.19
N LYS A 132 14.39 -13.96 -21.27
CA LYS A 132 14.92 -15.12 -22.00
C LYS A 132 16.18 -15.62 -21.31
N LEU A 133 16.01 -16.27 -20.17
CA LEU A 133 17.06 -17.15 -19.61
C LEU A 133 17.37 -18.23 -20.66
N PRO A 134 18.66 -18.52 -20.94
CA PRO A 134 19.03 -19.59 -21.84
C PRO A 134 18.44 -20.89 -21.33
N ALA A 135 17.76 -21.61 -22.24
CA ALA A 135 17.24 -22.94 -21.98
C ALA A 135 18.30 -23.77 -21.25
N ALA A 136 17.89 -24.32 -20.11
CA ALA A 136 18.71 -25.17 -19.26
C ALA A 136 19.51 -26.16 -20.13
N VAL A 137 20.83 -26.17 -19.94
CA VAL A 137 21.68 -27.23 -20.44
C VAL A 137 21.19 -28.50 -19.77
N GLU A 138 20.58 -29.35 -20.57
CA GLU A 138 20.15 -30.71 -20.24
C GLU A 138 21.37 -31.48 -19.75
N SER A 139 21.49 -31.64 -18.43
CA SER A 139 22.55 -32.41 -17.81
C SER A 139 22.23 -33.88 -17.99
N GLU A 140 22.91 -34.47 -18.97
CA GLU A 140 22.91 -35.87 -19.34
C GLU A 140 23.02 -36.79 -18.11
N ALA A 141 22.01 -37.62 -17.95
CA ALA A 141 21.92 -38.62 -16.90
C ALA A 141 23.02 -39.68 -17.06
N THR A 142 23.87 -39.81 -16.04
CA THR A 142 24.73 -40.98 -15.85
C THR A 142 24.27 -41.75 -14.62
N GLU A 143 23.63 -42.88 -14.84
CA GLU A 143 23.58 -44.02 -13.90
C GLU A 143 24.63 -45.07 -14.33
N PRO A 144 24.98 -46.10 -13.53
CA PRO A 144 24.68 -46.39 -12.11
C PRO A 144 25.92 -46.86 -11.30
N VAL A 145 25.77 -47.13 -9.99
CA VAL A 145 26.09 -48.42 -9.34
C VAL A 145 25.75 -48.33 -7.83
N ALA A 146 24.98 -49.30 -7.38
CA ALA A 146 24.48 -49.50 -6.01
C ALA A 146 25.58 -49.85 -4.98
N THR A 147 25.38 -49.44 -3.71
CA THR A 147 25.61 -50.29 -2.53
C THR A 147 24.84 -49.75 -1.30
N THR A 148 24.15 -50.69 -0.66
CA THR A 148 23.24 -50.63 0.47
C THR A 148 23.78 -49.99 1.76
N LYS A 149 22.95 -49.16 2.42
CA LYS A 149 22.81 -49.15 3.89
C LYS A 149 21.42 -48.66 4.28
N VAL A 150 20.58 -49.60 4.74
CA VAL A 150 19.27 -49.32 5.33
C VAL A 150 19.49 -48.50 6.61
N MET A 151 19.05 -47.25 6.56
CA MET A 151 18.97 -46.30 7.66
C MET A 151 17.48 -45.94 7.79
N PRO A 152 16.92 -45.75 9.00
CA PRO A 152 15.49 -45.53 9.14
C PRO A 152 15.08 -44.30 8.36
N GLU A 153 14.05 -44.50 7.54
CA GLU A 153 13.39 -43.53 6.70
C GLU A 153 12.81 -42.42 7.57
N SER A 154 13.66 -41.45 7.88
CA SER A 154 13.24 -40.10 8.21
C SER A 154 12.69 -39.54 6.93
N GLU A 155 11.36 -39.54 6.83
CA GLU A 155 10.51 -38.90 5.85
C GLU A 155 11.03 -37.48 5.58
N ALA A 156 12.00 -37.39 4.66
CA ALA A 156 12.61 -36.15 4.26
C ALA A 156 11.57 -35.45 3.39
N ALA A 157 10.85 -34.53 4.01
CA ALA A 157 9.95 -33.62 3.35
C ALA A 157 10.67 -33.01 2.15
N SER A 158 10.28 -33.43 0.95
CA SER A 158 10.63 -32.78 -0.30
C SER A 158 9.99 -31.39 -0.28
N SER A 159 10.67 -30.42 0.31
CA SER A 159 10.36 -29.01 0.17
C SER A 159 10.75 -28.59 -1.24
N THR A 160 9.88 -28.83 -2.21
CA THR A 160 10.00 -28.20 -3.54
C THR A 160 9.76 -26.70 -3.33
N PRO A 161 10.79 -25.84 -3.47
CA PRO A 161 10.60 -24.40 -3.38
C PRO A 161 10.14 -23.94 -4.75
N GLY A 162 8.82 -23.90 -4.96
CA GLY A 162 8.28 -23.37 -6.21
C GLY A 162 6.85 -23.81 -6.52
N GLY A 163 5.89 -22.97 -6.17
CA GLY A 163 4.80 -22.64 -7.08
C GLY A 163 3.62 -23.60 -7.18
N SER A 164 3.13 -24.16 -6.07
CA SER A 164 1.78 -24.70 -6.05
C SER A 164 1.23 -24.70 -4.64
N VAL A 165 0.02 -24.16 -4.48
CA VAL A 165 -0.75 -24.24 -3.23
C VAL A 165 -0.80 -25.70 -2.79
N PRO A 166 -0.45 -26.02 -1.53
CA PRO A 166 -0.37 -27.42 -1.13
C PRO A 166 -1.75 -28.06 -1.19
N GLN A 167 -1.80 -29.36 -1.48
CA GLN A 167 -3.08 -30.08 -1.48
C GLN A 167 -3.69 -30.16 -0.07
N LYS A 168 -2.83 -30.25 0.94
CA LYS A 168 -3.20 -30.31 2.36
C LYS A 168 -2.58 -29.15 3.12
N THR A 169 -3.29 -28.63 4.12
CA THR A 169 -2.69 -27.62 5.00
C THR A 169 -1.42 -28.18 5.66
N THR A 170 -0.29 -27.50 5.46
CA THR A 170 1.00 -27.89 6.04
C THR A 170 1.41 -26.93 7.14
N LEU A 171 2.09 -27.46 8.17
CA LEU A 171 2.67 -26.69 9.26
C LEU A 171 4.17 -26.89 9.23
N GLN A 172 4.92 -25.79 9.13
CA GLN A 172 6.37 -25.79 9.11
C GLN A 172 6.88 -24.91 10.24
N ARG A 173 7.98 -25.31 10.88
CA ARG A 173 8.67 -24.49 11.88
C ARG A 173 9.96 -23.96 11.28
N ILE A 174 10.07 -22.63 11.21
CA ILE A 174 11.26 -21.91 10.73
C ILE A 174 11.83 -21.15 11.91
N GLY A 175 12.83 -21.73 12.58
CA GLY A 175 13.32 -21.19 13.85
C GLY A 175 12.23 -21.20 14.93
N ASP A 176 11.94 -20.04 15.50
CA ASP A 176 10.88 -19.83 16.49
C ASP A 176 9.51 -19.52 15.85
N LEU A 177 9.46 -19.34 14.52
CA LEU A 177 8.24 -19.00 13.79
C LEU A 177 7.48 -20.26 13.36
N THR A 178 6.18 -20.30 13.66
CA THR A 178 5.26 -21.31 13.11
C THR A 178 4.65 -20.76 11.81
N VAL A 179 4.92 -21.41 10.68
CA VAL A 179 4.37 -21.07 9.36
C VAL A 179 3.33 -22.12 8.98
N VAL A 180 2.17 -21.68 8.52
CA VAL A 180 1.07 -22.53 8.08
C VAL A 180 0.74 -22.20 6.64
N ASP A 181 0.84 -23.16 5.75
CA ASP A 181 0.39 -23.04 4.37
C ASP A 181 -0.98 -23.67 4.24
N VAL A 182 -2.00 -22.86 3.99
CA VAL A 182 -3.37 -23.37 3.84
C VAL A 182 -3.47 -24.15 2.54
N GLY A 183 -3.90 -25.41 2.64
CA GLY A 183 -4.07 -26.28 1.49
C GLY A 183 -5.49 -26.25 0.94
N VAL A 184 -5.65 -26.68 -0.31
CA VAL A 184 -6.94 -26.64 -1.02
C VAL A 184 -7.99 -27.63 -0.50
N ASP A 185 -7.62 -28.55 0.39
CA ASP A 185 -8.52 -29.54 1.00
C ASP A 185 -9.36 -29.01 2.16
N VAL A 186 -9.13 -27.76 2.59
CA VAL A 186 -9.95 -27.12 3.62
C VAL A 186 -11.35 -26.84 3.11
N ARG A 187 -12.34 -26.91 3.99
CA ARG A 187 -13.74 -26.66 3.64
C ARG A 187 -14.01 -25.19 3.34
N THR A 188 -13.54 -24.33 4.24
CA THR A 188 -13.58 -22.87 4.11
C THR A 188 -12.34 -22.31 4.80
N LEU A 189 -11.82 -21.19 4.30
CA LEU A 189 -10.72 -20.49 4.95
C LEU A 189 -11.09 -20.03 6.37
N GLY A 190 -12.34 -19.63 6.59
CA GLY A 190 -12.82 -19.19 7.90
C GLY A 190 -12.69 -20.26 8.98
N GLU A 191 -13.06 -21.51 8.67
CA GLU A 191 -12.90 -22.65 9.59
C GLU A 191 -11.42 -22.92 9.91
N GLU A 192 -10.55 -22.90 8.89
CA GLU A 192 -9.12 -23.15 9.10
C GLU A 192 -8.46 -22.00 9.89
N LEU A 193 -8.80 -20.74 9.64
CA LEU A 193 -8.30 -19.60 10.42
C LEU A 193 -8.78 -19.63 11.87
N ALA A 194 -10.04 -20.02 12.13
CA ALA A 194 -10.54 -20.23 13.49
C ALA A 194 -9.73 -21.31 14.23
N LYS A 195 -9.45 -22.43 13.56
CA LYS A 195 -8.61 -23.52 14.09
C LYS A 195 -7.18 -23.06 14.37
N GLN A 196 -6.56 -22.30 13.46
CA GLN A 196 -5.22 -21.77 13.65
C GLN A 196 -5.16 -20.75 14.80
N ARG A 197 -6.21 -19.93 14.97
CA ARG A 197 -6.31 -19.01 16.11
C ARG A 197 -6.45 -19.73 17.45
N ALA A 198 -7.26 -20.79 17.51
CA ALA A 198 -7.38 -21.60 18.72
C ALA A 198 -6.01 -22.21 19.10
N ALA A 199 -5.33 -22.85 18.15
CA ALA A 199 -4.01 -23.44 18.37
C ALA A 199 -2.93 -22.40 18.72
N ALA A 200 -2.97 -21.21 18.11
CA ALA A 200 -2.07 -20.12 18.47
C ALA A 200 -2.32 -19.61 19.89
N SER A 201 -3.59 -19.48 20.30
CA SER A 201 -3.95 -19.01 21.65
C SER A 201 -3.47 -19.96 22.74
N GLU A 202 -3.47 -21.27 22.51
CA GLU A 202 -2.93 -22.27 23.45
C GLU A 202 -1.42 -22.10 23.69
N LEU A 203 -0.69 -21.60 22.68
CA LEU A 203 0.75 -21.38 22.73
C LEU A 203 1.15 -19.92 23.02
N GLY A 204 0.17 -19.02 23.22
CA GLY A 204 0.44 -17.59 23.38
C GLY A 204 0.95 -16.91 22.10
N GLU A 205 0.74 -17.52 20.94
CA GLU A 205 1.07 -16.98 19.63
C GLU A 205 -0.03 -16.03 19.12
N LYS A 206 0.33 -15.03 18.33
CA LYS A 206 -0.61 -14.22 17.54
C LYS A 206 -0.71 -14.74 16.12
N VAL A 207 -1.93 -14.90 15.60
CA VAL A 207 -2.12 -15.20 14.18
C VAL A 207 -1.89 -13.94 13.34
N VAL A 208 -1.09 -14.08 12.28
CA VAL A 208 -0.95 -13.10 11.21
C VAL A 208 -1.28 -13.82 9.91
N VAL A 209 -2.22 -13.29 9.12
CA VAL A 209 -2.55 -13.83 7.79
C VAL A 209 -1.70 -13.13 6.75
N MET A 210 -0.99 -13.89 5.92
CA MET A 210 -0.21 -13.42 4.79
C MET A 210 -0.89 -13.85 3.48
N THR A 211 -1.32 -12.91 2.65
CA THR A 211 -1.81 -13.22 1.31
C THR A 211 -0.63 -13.43 0.35
N THR A 212 -0.74 -14.44 -0.50
CA THR A 212 0.29 -14.88 -1.45
C THR A 212 -0.35 -15.22 -2.80
N ARG A 213 0.47 -15.39 -3.84
CA ARG A 213 0.04 -15.89 -5.16
C ARG A 213 1.20 -16.61 -5.83
N ASP A 214 0.95 -17.33 -6.92
CA ASP A 214 2.01 -17.86 -7.78
C ASP A 214 1.86 -17.37 -9.24
N PRO A 215 2.93 -16.82 -9.86
CA PRO A 215 4.20 -16.39 -9.27
C PRO A 215 4.07 -15.13 -8.41
N CYS A 216 4.79 -15.08 -7.29
CA CYS A 216 4.94 -13.88 -6.45
C CYS A 216 6.40 -13.66 -6.05
N GLU A 217 7.09 -12.78 -6.77
CA GLU A 217 8.48 -12.43 -6.49
C GLU A 217 8.66 -11.75 -5.11
N PRO A 218 7.84 -10.76 -4.71
CA PRO A 218 7.98 -10.16 -3.37
C PRO A 218 7.67 -11.16 -2.23
N CYS A 219 6.74 -12.09 -2.43
CA CYS A 219 6.46 -13.15 -1.45
C CYS A 219 7.68 -14.05 -1.23
N ARG A 220 8.44 -14.34 -2.29
CA ARG A 220 9.67 -15.14 -2.22
C ARG A 220 10.76 -14.43 -1.41
N GLY A 221 10.89 -13.11 -1.55
CA GLY A 221 11.83 -12.32 -0.76
C GLY A 221 11.52 -12.37 0.75
N VAL A 222 10.23 -12.27 1.11
CA VAL A 222 9.77 -12.48 2.50
C VAL A 222 10.08 -13.90 2.98
N GLU A 223 9.75 -14.93 2.20
CA GLU A 223 9.98 -16.33 2.55
C GLU A 223 11.45 -16.64 2.82
N GLN A 224 12.34 -16.20 1.93
CA GLN A 224 13.79 -16.36 2.11
C GLN A 224 14.29 -15.62 3.36
N SER A 225 13.68 -14.48 3.66
CA SER A 225 14.01 -13.67 4.83
C SER A 225 13.55 -14.30 6.16
N LEU A 226 12.60 -15.25 6.17
CA LEU A 226 12.06 -15.80 7.40
C LEU A 226 13.13 -16.48 8.28
N THR A 227 14.21 -16.99 7.70
CA THR A 227 15.32 -17.61 8.47
C THR A 227 16.26 -16.60 9.13
N ASP A 228 16.19 -15.33 8.76
CA ASP A 228 17.08 -14.28 9.27
C ASP A 228 16.78 -13.91 10.73
N ALA A 229 17.82 -13.63 11.52
CA ALA A 229 17.69 -13.30 12.94
C ALA A 229 16.82 -12.06 13.22
N LEU A 230 16.81 -11.07 12.33
CA LEU A 230 15.96 -9.88 12.44
C LEU A 230 14.50 -10.27 12.27
N MET A 231 14.18 -11.12 11.29
CA MET A 231 12.83 -11.60 11.04
C MET A 231 12.33 -12.50 12.18
N GLN A 232 13.17 -13.40 12.67
CA GLN A 232 12.89 -14.22 13.85
C GLN A 232 12.58 -13.38 15.09
N THR A 233 13.28 -12.26 15.27
CA THR A 233 13.00 -11.31 16.35
C THR A 233 11.72 -10.53 16.11
N ALA A 234 11.48 -10.06 14.89
CA ALA A 234 10.31 -9.27 14.52
C ALA A 234 9.01 -10.06 14.67
N LEU A 235 9.01 -11.33 14.25
CA LEU A 235 7.86 -12.24 14.25
C LEU A 235 7.84 -13.19 15.45
N ARG A 236 8.55 -12.86 16.53
CA ARG A 236 8.54 -13.66 17.75
C ARG A 236 7.12 -13.78 18.32
N GLY A 237 6.70 -15.03 18.59
CA GLY A 237 5.35 -15.31 19.10
C GLY A 237 4.26 -15.06 18.05
N VAL A 238 4.60 -15.18 16.76
CA VAL A 238 3.64 -15.12 15.65
C VAL A 238 3.45 -16.52 15.08
N ARG A 239 2.20 -16.81 14.68
CA ARG A 239 1.86 -17.88 13.75
C ARG A 239 1.49 -17.24 12.42
N LEU A 240 2.33 -17.42 11.42
CA LEU A 240 2.14 -16.84 10.09
C LEU A 240 1.34 -17.82 9.21
N VAL A 241 0.11 -17.46 8.86
CA VAL A 241 -0.77 -18.27 8.02
C VAL A 241 -0.74 -17.72 6.59
N ARG A 242 -0.11 -18.43 5.67
CA ARG A 242 -0.03 -18.09 4.25
C ARG A 242 -1.26 -18.62 3.52
N VAL A 243 -1.91 -17.72 2.79
CA VAL A 243 -3.15 -17.98 2.03
C VAL A 243 -2.92 -17.56 0.59
N ASP A 244 -3.22 -18.45 -0.34
CA ASP A 244 -3.14 -18.14 -1.77
C ASP A 244 -4.41 -17.42 -2.25
N ILE A 245 -4.24 -16.25 -2.88
CA ILE A 245 -5.36 -15.42 -3.32
C ILE A 245 -6.11 -16.00 -4.51
N ASP A 246 -5.43 -16.77 -5.37
CA ASP A 246 -6.03 -17.32 -6.59
C ASP A 246 -6.94 -18.52 -6.25
N VAL A 247 -6.66 -19.21 -5.13
CA VAL A 247 -7.50 -20.30 -4.61
C VAL A 247 -8.60 -19.80 -3.68
N PHE A 248 -8.31 -18.87 -2.77
CA PHE A 248 -9.21 -18.50 -1.67
C PHE A 248 -9.87 -17.12 -1.84
N GLN A 249 -10.00 -16.62 -3.07
CA GLN A 249 -10.52 -15.28 -3.33
C GLN A 249 -11.91 -15.03 -2.71
N GLU A 250 -12.85 -15.96 -2.90
CA GLU A 250 -14.24 -15.83 -2.42
C GLU A 250 -14.29 -15.81 -0.88
N ASP A 251 -13.53 -16.70 -0.24
CA ASP A 251 -13.39 -16.76 1.21
C ASP A 251 -12.75 -15.48 1.80
N LEU A 252 -11.73 -14.92 1.12
CA LEU A 252 -11.10 -13.66 1.52
C LEU A 252 -12.10 -12.48 1.43
N ASP A 253 -12.97 -12.48 0.43
CA ASP A 253 -14.06 -11.50 0.31
C ASP A 253 -15.12 -11.66 1.40
N GLU A 254 -15.45 -12.89 1.79
CA GLU A 254 -16.33 -13.17 2.93
C GLU A 254 -15.75 -12.62 4.24
N LEU A 255 -14.47 -12.94 4.50
CA LEU A 255 -13.71 -12.51 5.69
C LEU A 255 -13.31 -11.03 5.67
N LYS A 256 -13.64 -10.29 4.60
CA LYS A 256 -13.30 -8.87 4.40
C LYS A 256 -11.79 -8.60 4.38
N ILE A 257 -10.97 -9.61 4.07
CA ILE A 257 -9.53 -9.46 3.89
C ILE A 257 -9.24 -8.90 2.49
N PRO A 258 -8.59 -7.72 2.37
CA PRO A 258 -8.16 -7.21 1.07
C PRO A 258 -7.12 -8.13 0.42
N TRP A 259 -7.36 -8.55 -0.83
CA TRP A 259 -6.47 -9.43 -1.59
C TRP A 259 -5.87 -8.76 -2.83
N ASN A 260 -6.22 -7.51 -3.10
CA ASN A 260 -5.77 -6.74 -4.27
C ASN A 260 -4.31 -6.26 -4.17
N ARG A 261 -3.65 -6.49 -3.04
CA ARG A 261 -2.23 -6.19 -2.79
C ARG A 261 -1.59 -7.37 -2.12
N TYR A 262 -0.43 -7.77 -2.62
CA TYR A 262 0.29 -8.94 -2.15
C TYR A 262 1.81 -8.67 -2.18
N PRO A 263 2.57 -9.21 -1.19
CA PRO A 263 2.06 -9.86 0.01
C PRO A 263 1.36 -8.86 0.94
N GLY A 264 0.17 -9.21 1.42
CA GLY A 264 -0.58 -8.46 2.43
C GLY A 264 -0.50 -9.18 3.78
N PHE A 265 -0.37 -8.45 4.88
CA PHE A 265 -0.27 -8.98 6.24
C PHE A 265 -1.40 -8.41 7.10
N PHE A 266 -2.20 -9.29 7.69
CA PHE A 266 -3.42 -8.89 8.40
C PHE A 266 -3.46 -9.49 9.80
N LEU A 267 -3.88 -8.67 10.77
CA LEU A 267 -4.16 -9.09 12.15
C LEU A 267 -5.66 -9.35 12.31
N PRO A 268 -6.12 -10.61 12.30
CA PRO A 268 -7.53 -10.92 12.46
C PRO A 268 -8.04 -10.59 13.88
N ALA A 269 -9.28 -10.13 13.96
CA ALA A 269 -10.03 -9.97 15.20
C ALA A 269 -10.68 -11.29 15.66
N LEU A 270 -11.51 -11.23 16.69
CA LEU A 270 -12.25 -12.39 17.21
C LEU A 270 -13.32 -12.92 16.25
N ASP A 271 -13.79 -12.10 15.33
CA ASP A 271 -14.70 -12.49 14.24
C ASP A 271 -13.95 -12.89 12.95
N LEU A 272 -12.61 -13.00 13.01
CA LEU A 272 -11.72 -13.29 11.89
C LEU A 272 -11.60 -12.19 10.83
N THR A 273 -12.33 -11.08 10.97
CA THR A 273 -12.15 -9.92 10.08
C THR A 273 -10.83 -9.21 10.40
N PRO A 274 -10.18 -8.56 9.41
CA PRO A 274 -8.92 -7.88 9.66
C PRO A 274 -9.14 -6.63 10.52
N ARG A 275 -8.56 -6.59 11.72
CA ARG A 275 -8.53 -5.40 12.57
C ARG A 275 -7.55 -4.36 12.04
N ASP A 276 -6.43 -4.83 11.52
CA ASP A 276 -5.34 -4.02 10.98
C ASP A 276 -4.65 -4.79 9.84
N GLY A 277 -4.05 -4.06 8.90
CA GLY A 277 -3.35 -4.64 7.77
C GLY A 277 -2.30 -3.71 7.17
N ILE A 278 -1.24 -4.31 6.62
CA ILE A 278 -0.19 -3.67 5.82
C ILE A 278 0.12 -4.53 4.61
N ASP A 279 0.83 -3.99 3.62
CA ASP A 279 1.27 -4.75 2.44
C ASP A 279 2.75 -4.51 2.13
N GLY A 280 3.27 -5.20 1.12
CA GLY A 280 4.66 -5.11 0.68
C GLY A 280 5.13 -3.71 0.28
N GLY A 281 4.22 -2.77 0.03
CA GLY A 281 4.56 -1.37 -0.27
C GLY A 281 5.14 -0.59 0.91
N GLU A 282 5.07 -1.12 2.15
CA GLU A 282 5.52 -0.44 3.37
C GLU A 282 7.05 -0.46 3.57
N TRP A 283 7.79 -1.25 2.78
CA TRP A 283 9.26 -1.24 2.76
C TRP A 283 9.79 -1.04 1.32
N ASP A 284 11.11 -0.92 1.20
CA ASP A 284 11.78 -0.80 -0.10
C ASP A 284 12.16 -2.19 -0.62
N ASP A 285 13.43 -2.58 -0.57
CA ASP A 285 13.85 -3.90 -1.03
C ASP A 285 13.35 -5.03 -0.11
N ASP A 286 13.02 -6.19 -0.69
CA ASP A 286 12.57 -7.40 0.00
C ASP A 286 13.71 -8.15 0.73
N ILE A 287 14.40 -7.44 1.61
CA ILE A 287 15.50 -7.95 2.43
C ILE A 287 15.17 -7.83 3.92
N PRO A 288 15.72 -8.70 4.79
CA PRO A 288 15.39 -8.72 6.22
C PRO A 288 15.53 -7.36 6.92
N ARG A 289 16.56 -6.58 6.54
CA ARG A 289 16.85 -5.25 7.11
C ARG A 289 15.70 -4.25 6.93
N ASN A 290 14.94 -4.37 5.84
CA ASN A 290 13.84 -3.46 5.51
C ASN A 290 12.50 -4.01 6.00
N ILE A 291 12.26 -5.32 5.84
CA ILE A 291 11.00 -5.98 6.21
C ILE A 291 10.82 -6.05 7.73
N ALA A 292 11.85 -6.49 8.47
CA ALA A 292 11.73 -6.84 9.88
C ALA A 292 11.30 -5.67 10.80
N PRO A 293 11.83 -4.44 10.64
CA PRO A 293 11.38 -3.30 11.44
C PRO A 293 9.88 -2.99 11.24
N VAL A 294 9.39 -3.09 10.00
CA VAL A 294 8.00 -2.82 9.64
C VAL A 294 7.08 -3.90 10.19
N LEU A 295 7.33 -5.17 9.84
CA LEU A 295 6.49 -6.28 10.32
C LEU A 295 6.53 -6.39 11.85
N GLY A 296 7.70 -6.20 12.46
CA GLY A 296 7.85 -6.22 13.91
C GLY A 296 7.02 -5.14 14.60
N ALA A 297 7.07 -3.90 14.12
CA ALA A 297 6.22 -2.83 14.66
C ALA A 297 4.74 -3.14 14.43
N PHE A 298 4.37 -3.68 13.28
CA PHE A 298 2.98 -4.02 12.92
C PHE A 298 2.40 -5.09 13.85
N VAL A 299 3.06 -6.23 14.03
CA VAL A 299 2.56 -7.32 14.90
C VAL A 299 2.49 -6.93 16.39
N ARG A 300 3.26 -5.92 16.79
CA ARG A 300 3.22 -5.33 18.13
C ARG A 300 2.17 -4.21 18.28
N GLY A 301 1.50 -3.80 17.20
CA GLY A 301 0.56 -2.69 17.21
C GLY A 301 1.22 -1.31 17.39
N GLN A 302 2.51 -1.21 17.03
CA GLN A 302 3.32 0.01 17.15
C GLN A 302 3.55 0.71 15.80
N PHE A 303 3.02 0.14 14.71
CA PHE A 303 3.20 0.69 13.36
C PHE A 303 2.17 1.79 13.05
N THR A 304 2.51 3.02 13.41
CA THR A 304 1.65 4.21 13.26
C THR A 304 1.96 5.03 12.01
N THR A 305 3.21 5.02 11.54
CA THR A 305 3.64 5.78 10.37
C THR A 305 3.60 4.88 9.15
N ARG A 306 2.58 5.05 8.31
CA ARG A 306 2.35 4.23 7.12
C ARG A 306 2.57 5.02 5.85
N ARG A 307 3.12 4.37 4.83
CA ARG A 307 3.10 4.92 3.47
C ARG A 307 1.67 5.00 2.98
N GLU A 308 0.87 3.99 3.32
CA GLU A 308 -0.55 3.95 2.96
C GLU A 308 -1.43 3.69 4.19
N PRO A 309 -2.46 4.54 4.43
CA PRO A 309 -3.32 4.36 5.58
C PRO A 309 -4.18 3.10 5.42
N TRP A 310 -4.26 2.31 6.50
CA TRP A 310 -5.17 1.17 6.57
C TRP A 310 -6.62 1.62 6.40
N LYS A 311 -7.35 0.94 5.50
CA LYS A 311 -8.78 1.16 5.27
C LYS A 311 -9.48 -0.17 5.41
N ALA A 312 -10.13 -0.38 6.55
CA ALA A 312 -11.02 -1.52 6.73
C ALA A 312 -12.11 -1.51 5.65
N ARG A 313 -12.44 -2.68 5.10
CA ARG A 313 -13.54 -2.77 4.13
C ARG A 313 -14.87 -2.48 4.84
N PRO A 314 -15.85 -1.87 4.16
CA PRO A 314 -17.19 -1.69 4.73
C PRO A 314 -17.74 -3.03 5.22
N GLY A 315 -18.24 -3.06 6.46
CA GLY A 315 -18.74 -4.28 7.11
C GLY A 315 -17.70 -5.10 7.86
N SER A 316 -16.42 -4.70 7.90
CA SER A 316 -15.44 -5.25 8.84
C SER A 316 -15.81 -4.74 10.24
N GLY A 317 -16.33 -5.60 11.11
CA GLY A 317 -17.00 -5.22 12.33
C GLY A 317 -16.06 -4.75 13.44
N VAL A 318 -15.55 -3.53 13.37
CA VAL A 318 -14.99 -2.85 14.55
C VAL A 318 -15.21 -1.34 14.44
N HIS A 319 -16.28 -0.83 15.07
CA HIS A 319 -16.28 0.50 15.65
C HIS A 319 -15.81 0.35 17.10
N LEU A 320 -14.56 0.73 17.39
CA LEU A 320 -14.11 0.98 18.75
C LEU A 320 -14.60 2.34 19.22
#